data_AF-A0AA39P680-F1
#
_entry.id   AF-A0AA39P680-F1
#
_cell.length_a   1.000
_cell.length_b   1.000
_cell.length_c   1.000
_cell.angle_alpha   90.00
_cell.angle_beta   90.00
_cell.angle_gamma   90.00
#
_symmetry.space_group_name_H-M   'P 1'
#
loop_
_entity.id
_entity.type
_entity.pdbx_description
1 polymer ?
#
loop_
_entity_poly.entity_id
_entity_poly.type
_entity_poly.pdbx_seq_one_letter_code
_entity_poly.pdbx_strand_id
1 'polypeptide(L)'
;MRGAWYLASIDLKSKEGTGNGMLVMDVGGMTTDVGMLLPSGFPWQAAAFIEVGGVHTNFSMPDISSIGLGGGSRVHADDMTVTVGPDSISLSLTH
;
A
#
# COMPACT_ATOMS: atom_id res chain seq x y z
N MET A 1 -6.17 -4.28 4.87
CA MET A 1 -5.29 -4.18 6.08
C MET A 1 -5.68 -5.11 7.25
N ARG A 2 -6.93 -5.18 7.73
CA ARG A 2 -7.29 -6.07 8.87
C ARG A 2 -7.02 -7.57 8.63
N GLY A 3 -7.21 -8.05 7.40
CA GLY A 3 -6.85 -9.42 7.04
C GLY A 3 -5.35 -9.69 7.14
N ALA A 4 -4.52 -8.75 6.69
CA ALA A 4 -3.06 -8.84 6.81
C ALA A 4 -2.63 -8.89 8.28
N TRP A 5 -3.24 -8.06 9.14
CA TRP A 5 -3.03 -8.13 10.59
C TRP A 5 -3.37 -9.51 11.16
N TYR A 6 -4.55 -10.04 10.83
CA TYR A 6 -4.99 -11.33 11.36
C TYR A 6 -3.99 -12.44 10.99
N LEU A 7 -3.61 -12.54 9.71
CA LEU A 7 -2.66 -13.55 9.24
C LEU A 7 -1.27 -13.37 9.86
N ALA A 8 -0.74 -12.15 9.88
CA ALA A 8 0.55 -11.86 10.47
C ALA A 8 0.55 -12.11 12.00
N SER A 9 -0.56 -11.84 12.68
CA SER A 9 -0.67 -12.11 14.13
C SER A 9 -0.64 -13.60 14.47
N ILE A 10 -1.00 -14.48 13.54
CA ILE A 10 -0.85 -15.93 13.71
C ILE A 10 0.63 -16.31 13.70
N ASP A 11 1.42 -15.81 12.73
CA ASP A 11 2.86 -16.10 12.65
C ASP A 11 3.66 -15.40 13.77
N LEU A 12 3.31 -14.15 14.10
CA LEU A 12 3.98 -13.35 15.14
C LEU A 12 3.65 -13.79 16.57
N LYS A 13 2.62 -14.61 16.81
CA LYS A 13 2.45 -15.28 18.10
C LYS A 13 3.45 -16.42 18.30
N SER A 14 4.03 -16.95 17.22
CA SER A 14 4.99 -18.06 17.24
C SER A 14 6.45 -17.61 17.34
N LYS A 15 6.75 -16.37 16.96
CA LYS A 15 8.06 -15.73 17.05
C LYS A 15 7.86 -14.45 17.87
N GLU A 16 8.55 -14.21 18.97
CA GLU A 16 8.39 -13.07 19.92
C GLU A 16 8.44 -11.64 19.29
N GLY A 17 7.57 -11.32 18.33
CA GLY A 17 7.64 -10.13 17.45
C GLY A 17 6.45 -9.19 17.62
N THR A 18 5.68 -9.31 18.69
CA THR A 18 4.39 -8.65 18.88
C THR A 18 4.47 -7.16 19.29
N GLY A 19 5.65 -6.53 19.22
CA GLY A 19 5.86 -5.15 19.68
C GLY A 19 5.96 -4.07 18.59
N ASN A 20 6.16 -4.44 17.32
CA ASN A 20 6.46 -3.49 16.26
C ASN A 20 5.24 -3.17 15.40
N GLY A 21 5.18 -1.94 14.87
CA GLY A 21 4.22 -1.58 13.84
C GLY A 21 4.47 -2.35 12.54
N MET A 22 3.44 -2.47 11.71
CA MET A 22 3.46 -3.29 10.50
C MET A 22 3.10 -2.45 9.28
N LEU A 23 3.92 -2.52 8.24
CA LEU A 23 3.55 -1.99 6.93
C LEU A 23 2.74 -3.04 6.17
N VAL A 24 1.60 -2.61 5.63
CA VAL A 24 0.78 -3.40 4.73
C VAL A 24 0.91 -2.76 3.36
N MET A 25 1.40 -3.55 2.40
CA MET A 25 1.57 -3.15 1.01
C MET A 25 0.64 -4.01 0.16
N ASP A 26 -0.27 -3.38 -0.58
CA ASP A 26 -1.13 -4.03 -1.56
C ASP A 26 -0.65 -3.68 -2.96
N VAL A 27 -0.19 -4.68 -3.71
CA VAL A 27 0.34 -4.50 -5.06
C VAL A 27 -0.73 -4.94 -6.05
N GLY A 28 -1.37 -3.97 -6.70
CA GLY A 28 -2.31 -4.20 -7.79
C GLY A 28 -1.62 -4.23 -9.15
N GLY A 29 -2.42 -4.17 -10.22
CA GLY A 29 -1.91 -4.10 -11.59
C GLY A 29 -1.38 -2.72 -12.00
N MET A 30 -1.85 -1.63 -11.38
CA MET A 30 -1.38 -0.27 -11.68
C MET A 30 -0.64 0.38 -10.52
N THR A 31 -1.12 0.15 -9.30
CA THR A 31 -0.66 0.85 -8.10
C THR A 31 -0.17 -0.11 -7.04
N THR A 32 0.67 0.41 -6.17
CA THR A 32 1.03 -0.19 -4.89
C THR A 32 0.59 0.76 -3.79
N ASP A 33 -0.33 0.30 -2.95
CA ASP A 33 -0.87 1.08 -1.85
C ASP A 33 -0.25 0.62 -0.53
N VAL A 34 0.34 1.55 0.22
CA VAL A 34 1.06 1.29 1.46
C VAL A 34 0.37 1.99 2.62
N GLY A 35 0.07 1.24 3.67
CA GLY A 35 -0.44 1.77 4.94
C GLY A 35 0.25 1.14 6.14
N MET A 36 0.18 1.80 7.29
CA MET A 36 0.77 1.30 8.53
C MET A 36 -0.30 0.86 9.53
N LEU A 37 -0.04 -0.26 10.20
CA LEU A 37 -0.74 -0.70 11.39
C LEU A 37 0.13 -0.46 12.61
N LEU A 38 -0.46 0.08 13.67
CA LEU A 38 0.15 0.17 14.98
C LEU A 38 0.30 -1.24 15.60
N PRO A 39 1.15 -1.43 16.62
CA PRO A 39 1.25 -2.71 17.34
C PRO A 39 -0.08 -3.22 17.90
N SER A 40 -1.05 -2.33 18.10
CA SER A 40 -2.41 -2.66 18.51
C SER A 40 -3.26 -3.30 17.40
N GLY A 41 -2.79 -3.34 16.16
CA GLY A 41 -3.51 -3.80 14.98
C GLY A 41 -4.45 -2.77 14.35
N PHE A 42 -4.55 -1.57 14.93
CA PHE A 42 -5.31 -0.46 14.36
C PHE A 42 -4.49 0.29 13.29
N PRO A 43 -5.12 0.80 12.22
CA PRO A 43 -4.43 1.61 11.24
C PRO A 43 -3.93 2.92 11.84
N TRP A 44 -2.73 3.33 11.42
CA TRP A 44 -2.27 4.70 11.62
C TRP A 44 -3.22 5.66 10.91
N GLN A 45 -3.73 6.66 11.61
CA GLN A 45 -4.72 7.60 11.07
C GLN A 45 -4.04 8.87 10.53
N ALA A 46 -4.60 9.45 9.48
CA ALA A 46 -4.14 10.72 8.95
C ALA A 46 -4.32 11.86 9.99
N ALA A 47 -3.37 12.81 10.00
CA ALA A 47 -3.13 13.68 11.16
C ALA A 47 -4.13 14.84 11.37
N ALA A 48 -4.96 15.21 10.38
CA ALA A 48 -5.90 16.33 10.54
C ALA A 48 -7.04 16.38 9.50
N PHE A 49 -6.74 16.09 8.25
CA PHE A 49 -7.70 16.07 7.15
C PHE A 49 -7.13 15.21 6.03
N ILE A 50 -8.03 14.69 5.20
CA ILE A 50 -7.67 13.95 3.99
C ILE A 50 -8.33 14.61 2.79
N GLU A 51 -7.69 14.52 1.63
CA GLU A 51 -8.30 14.95 0.38
C GLU A 51 -8.94 13.74 -0.31
N VAL A 52 -10.26 13.78 -0.48
CA VAL A 52 -11.02 12.76 -1.24
C VAL A 52 -11.65 13.46 -2.43
N GLY A 53 -11.16 13.14 -3.64
CA GLY A 53 -11.68 13.72 -4.88
C GLY A 53 -11.58 15.24 -4.94
N GLY A 54 -10.51 15.85 -4.41
CA GLY A 54 -10.34 17.30 -4.37
C GLY A 54 -10.91 17.99 -3.13
N VAL A 55 -11.62 17.25 -2.26
CA VAL A 55 -12.32 17.83 -1.11
C VAL A 55 -11.63 17.45 0.18
N HIS A 56 -11.34 18.45 1.01
CA HIS A 56 -10.85 18.24 2.37
C HIS A 56 -11.98 17.69 3.24
N THR A 57 -11.77 16.49 3.78
CA THR A 57 -12.72 15.84 4.69
C THR A 57 -12.06 15.53 6.03
N ASN A 58 -12.87 15.49 7.09
CA ASN A 58 -12.43 15.12 8.43
C ASN A 58 -12.79 13.66 8.76
N PHE A 59 -12.71 12.77 7.77
CA PHE A 59 -12.94 11.36 8.00
C PHE A 59 -11.74 10.73 8.70
N SER A 60 -12.01 9.95 9.74
CA SER A 60 -11.02 9.10 10.37
C SER A 60 -10.71 7.90 9.46
N MET A 61 -9.71 8.04 8.58
CA MET A 61 -9.25 6.97 7.69
C MET A 61 -7.79 6.59 7.95
N PRO A 62 -7.36 5.38 7.53
CA PRO A 62 -5.94 5.02 7.50
C PRO A 62 -5.13 6.00 6.64
N ASP A 63 -3.95 6.38 7.10
CA ASP A 63 -2.98 7.07 6.27
C ASP A 63 -2.41 6.08 5.23
N ILE A 64 -2.65 6.36 3.95
CA ILE A 64 -2.28 5.50 2.82
C ILE A 64 -1.48 6.32 1.83
N SER A 65 -0.31 5.81 1.45
CA SER A 65 0.48 6.32 0.35
C SER A 65 0.35 5.40 -0.86
N SER A 66 0.08 5.96 -2.04
CA SER A 66 -0.07 5.21 -3.29
C SER A 66 1.07 5.53 -4.23
N ILE A 67 1.66 4.49 -4.82
CA ILE A 67 2.72 4.58 -5.82
C ILE A 67 2.19 4.00 -7.13
N GLY A 68 2.44 4.67 -8.25
CA GLY A 68 2.09 4.22 -9.61
C GLY A 68 2.95 3.06 -10.11
N LEU A 69 3.10 2.03 -9.29
CA LEU A 69 3.88 0.83 -9.57
C LEU A 69 3.01 -0.39 -9.27
N GLY A 70 2.83 -1.28 -10.23
CA GLY A 70 2.05 -2.50 -10.08
C GLY A 70 2.45 -3.55 -11.11
N GLY A 71 1.75 -4.69 -11.12
CA GLY A 71 2.08 -5.81 -12.00
C GLY A 71 1.98 -5.53 -13.51
N GLY A 72 1.22 -4.51 -13.89
CA GLY A 72 1.09 -4.03 -15.27
C GLY A 72 1.91 -2.78 -15.57
N SER A 73 2.74 -2.29 -14.64
CA SER A 73 3.60 -1.13 -14.90
C SER A 73 4.60 -1.43 -16.01
N ARG A 74 4.76 -0.48 -16.94
CA ARG A 74 5.69 -0.65 -18.06
C ARG A 74 7.12 -0.43 -17.61
N VAL A 75 8.02 -1.24 -18.14
CA VAL A 75 9.47 -1.05 -17.99
C VAL A 75 9.97 -0.30 -19.21
N HIS A 76 10.62 0.85 -18.99
CA HIS A 76 11.31 1.61 -20.01
C HIS A 76 12.81 1.47 -19.78
N ALA A 77 13.52 0.97 -20.79
CA ALA A 77 14.97 0.79 -20.72
C ALA A 77 15.63 1.56 -21.86
N ASP A 78 16.64 2.34 -21.53
CA ASP A 78 17.61 2.91 -22.45
C ASP A 78 19.02 2.38 -22.14
N ASP A 79 20.04 2.82 -22.89
CA ASP A 79 21.40 2.29 -22.79
C ASP A 79 22.05 2.48 -21.39
N MET A 80 21.54 3.39 -20.54
CA MET A 80 22.13 3.70 -19.23
C MET A 80 21.15 3.62 -18.05
N THR A 81 19.85 3.60 -18.31
CA THR A 81 18.81 3.71 -17.28
C THR A 81 17.64 2.78 -17.54
N VAL A 82 17.07 2.27 -16.45
CA VAL A 82 15.83 1.50 -16.45
C VAL A 82 14.87 2.18 -15.49
N THR A 83 13.66 2.45 -15.97
CA THR A 83 12.56 3.02 -15.18
C THR A 83 11.33 2.13 -15.28
N VAL A 84 10.45 2.20 -14.28
CA VAL A 84 9.21 1.39 -14.22
C VAL A 84 8.04 2.30 -13.88
N GLY A 85 7.00 2.28 -14.71
CA GLY A 85 5.85 3.17 -14.59
C GLY A 85 6.19 4.64 -14.91
N PRO A 86 5.32 5.60 -14.53
CA PRO A 86 4.03 5.40 -13.86
C PRO A 86 2.92 4.88 -14.78
N ASP A 87 3.16 4.78 -16.09
CA ASP A 87 2.20 4.23 -17.02
C ASP A 87 2.08 2.70 -16.88
N SER A 88 0.85 2.21 -17.09
CA SER A 88 0.50 0.81 -16.90
C SER A 88 -0.34 0.30 -18.06
N ILE A 89 -0.14 -0.98 -18.40
CA ILE A 89 -0.99 -1.73 -19.34
C ILE A 89 -2.05 -2.57 -18.62
N SER A 90 -2.22 -2.41 -17.31
CA SER A 90 -3.09 -3.27 -16.51
C SER A 90 -4.53 -3.37 -17.03
N LEU A 91 -5.07 -2.32 -17.63
CA LEU A 91 -6.43 -2.33 -18.19
C LEU A 91 -6.54 -3.17 -19.47
N SER A 92 -5.44 -3.29 -20.23
CA SER A 92 -5.37 -4.02 -21.49
C SER A 92 -4.88 -5.48 -21.31
N LEU A 93 -4.59 -5.90 -20.07
CA LEU A 93 -4.25 -7.28 -19.72
C LEU A 93 -5.55 -8.09 -19.57
N THR A 94 -6.25 -8.31 -20.69
CA THR A 94 -7.30 -9.33 -20.77
C THR A 94 -6.75 -10.54 -21.50
N HIS A 95 -6.62 -11.65 -20.77
CA HIS A 95 -6.44 -12.99 -21.32
C HIS A 95 -7.78 -13.75 -21.25
#